data_AF-A0A976RQZ2-F1
#
_entry.id   AF-A0A976RQZ2-F1
#
_cell.length_a   1.000
_cell.length_b   1.000
_cell.length_c   1.000
_cell.angle_alpha   90.00
_cell.angle_beta   90.00
_cell.angle_gamma   90.00
#
_symmetry.space_group_name_H-M   'P 1'
#
loop_
_entity.id
_entity.type
_entity.pdbx_description
1 polymer ?
#
loop_
_entity_poly.entity_id
_entity_poly.type
_entity_poly.pdbx_seq_one_letter_code
_entity_poly.pdbx_strand_id
1 'polypeptide(L)'
;MRNGLKDLESNQRYTFVGKFTRLGYAEEYNDEDGYYYQPTILFLDVHDDQGHFITDHAWVHYTEPFVQLNELKDGDLVGFSAQVRAYKKGAGINKVTDYELIEIQDVVRKNNVDAQRAGVPSENKPLVGYVMERNRAFYEKAQRNIDEEYAQAYDQWLHPDDYSNATSYSDDGDDDQSGLDPELLAKLKQFSDDNLK
;
A
#
# COMPACT_ATOMS: atom_id res chain seq x y z
N MET A 1 -18.06 -13.00 -2.69
CA MET A 1 -17.48 -14.34 -2.42
C MET A 1 -16.64 -14.73 -3.65
N ARG A 2 -15.40 -15.21 -3.54
CA ARG A 2 -14.45 -15.34 -4.68
C ARG A 2 -14.67 -16.59 -5.54
N ASN A 3 -15.91 -16.87 -5.93
CA ASN A 3 -16.24 -18.16 -6.55
C ASN A 3 -15.56 -18.37 -7.91
N GLY A 4 -15.38 -17.34 -8.74
CA GLY A 4 -14.76 -17.49 -10.05
C GLY A 4 -13.27 -17.82 -9.99
N LEU A 5 -12.55 -17.43 -8.93
CA LEU A 5 -11.13 -17.79 -8.77
C LEU A 5 -10.93 -19.28 -8.47
N LYS A 6 -11.92 -19.93 -7.86
CA LYS A 6 -11.85 -21.37 -7.55
C LYS A 6 -11.79 -22.23 -8.80
N ASP A 7 -12.44 -21.78 -9.87
CA ASP A 7 -12.58 -22.52 -11.12
C ASP A 7 -11.36 -22.35 -12.05
N LEU A 8 -10.44 -21.44 -11.69
CA LEU A 8 -9.18 -21.24 -12.38
C LEU A 8 -8.11 -22.21 -11.86
N GLU A 9 -7.28 -22.73 -12.76
CA GLU A 9 -6.17 -23.61 -12.40
C GLU A 9 -5.14 -22.85 -11.55
N SER A 10 -4.78 -23.43 -10.40
CA SER A 10 -3.76 -22.84 -9.51
C SER A 10 -2.41 -22.78 -10.23
N ASN A 11 -1.66 -21.70 -9.98
CA ASN A 11 -0.35 -21.40 -10.55
C ASN A 11 -0.34 -21.13 -12.06
N GLN A 12 -1.51 -21.11 -12.71
CA GLN A 12 -1.64 -20.57 -14.05
C GLN A 12 -1.84 -19.05 -13.99
N ARG A 13 -1.29 -18.36 -14.99
CA ARG A 13 -1.44 -16.91 -15.17
C ARG A 13 -2.66 -16.59 -16.02
N TYR A 14 -3.44 -15.63 -15.54
CA TYR A 14 -4.63 -15.11 -16.22
C TYR A 14 -4.59 -13.58 -16.23
N THR A 15 -5.34 -12.98 -17.15
CA THR A 15 -5.51 -11.53 -17.24
C THR A 15 -6.83 -11.14 -16.59
N PHE A 16 -6.79 -10.10 -15.77
CA PHE A 16 -7.94 -9.56 -15.07
C PHE A 16 -8.11 -8.08 -15.40
N VAL A 17 -9.35 -7.60 -15.29
CA VAL A 17 -9.67 -6.18 -15.24
C VAL A 17 -10.50 -5.93 -13.99
N GLY A 18 -10.06 -4.99 -13.16
CA GLY A 18 -10.77 -4.60 -11.94
C GLY A 18 -10.91 -3.09 -11.83
N LYS A 19 -11.95 -2.66 -11.12
CA LYS A 19 -12.16 -1.25 -10.76
C LYS A 19 -11.43 -0.94 -9.47
N PHE A 20 -10.41 -0.09 -9.52
CA PHE A 20 -9.71 0.39 -8.35
C PHE A 20 -10.70 1.08 -7.40
N THR A 21 -10.59 0.81 -6.10
CA THR A 21 -11.46 1.44 -5.09
C THR A 21 -10.69 2.08 -3.96
N ARG A 22 -9.82 1.32 -3.30
CA ARG A 22 -9.06 1.84 -2.16
C ARG A 22 -7.69 1.20 -2.04
N LEU A 23 -6.85 1.89 -1.29
CA LEU A 23 -5.61 1.33 -0.77
C LEU A 23 -5.83 0.69 0.60
N GLY A 24 -4.92 -0.20 0.97
CA GLY A 24 -4.88 -0.87 2.26
C GLY A 24 -3.46 -1.28 2.59
N TYR A 25 -3.26 -1.83 3.78
CA TYR A 25 -2.03 -2.55 4.11
C TYR A 25 -2.36 -3.86 4.84
N ALA A 26 -1.45 -4.81 4.80
CA ALA A 26 -1.49 -6.03 5.59
C ALA A 26 -0.25 -6.06 6.50
N GLU A 27 -0.39 -6.64 7.69
CA GLU A 27 0.74 -6.99 8.52
C GLU A 27 1.26 -8.35 8.07
N GLU A 28 2.55 -8.41 7.76
CA GLU A 28 3.26 -9.62 7.35
C GLU A 28 4.43 -9.88 8.31
N TYR A 29 4.94 -11.11 8.28
CA TYR A 29 6.09 -11.53 9.06
C TYR A 29 7.07 -12.27 8.17
N ASN A 30 8.34 -11.91 8.26
CA ASN A 30 9.43 -12.72 7.73
C ASN A 30 10.54 -12.86 8.79
N ASP A 31 11.44 -13.84 8.62
CA ASP A 31 12.48 -14.14 9.62
C ASP A 31 13.60 -13.08 9.68
N GLU A 32 13.75 -12.24 8.65
CA GLU A 32 14.83 -11.24 8.52
C GLU A 32 14.44 -9.89 9.14
N ASP A 33 13.26 -9.38 8.79
CA ASP A 33 12.74 -8.07 9.17
C ASP A 33 11.76 -8.13 10.34
N GLY A 34 11.30 -9.32 10.73
CA GLY A 34 10.23 -9.48 11.70
C GLY A 34 8.87 -9.06 11.12
N TYR A 35 8.06 -8.36 11.92
CA TYR A 35 6.77 -7.84 11.47
C TYR A 35 6.95 -6.56 10.65
N TYR A 36 6.33 -6.50 9.47
CA TYR A 36 6.33 -5.32 8.60
C TYR A 36 4.96 -5.13 7.93
N TYR A 37 4.73 -3.94 7.36
CA TYR A 37 3.51 -3.67 6.61
C TYR A 37 3.72 -3.82 5.11
N GLN A 38 2.83 -4.56 4.47
CA GLN A 38 2.78 -4.74 3.02
C GLN A 38 1.63 -3.91 2.42
N PRO A 39 1.88 -2.96 1.50
CA PRO A 39 0.82 -2.16 0.89
C PRO A 39 -0.03 -3.01 -0.07
N THR A 40 -1.32 -2.70 -0.16
CA THR A 40 -2.33 -3.47 -0.92
C THR A 40 -3.31 -2.55 -1.65
N ILE A 41 -3.89 -3.07 -2.73
CA ILE A 41 -4.93 -2.44 -3.53
C ILE A 41 -6.19 -3.30 -3.48
N LEU A 42 -7.35 -2.66 -3.28
CA LEU A 42 -8.65 -3.28 -3.46
C LEU A 42 -9.19 -2.97 -4.86
N PHE A 43 -9.40 -4.02 -5.64
CA PHE A 43 -10.21 -3.99 -6.83
C PHE A 43 -11.62 -4.51 -6.53
N LEU A 44 -12.62 -3.84 -7.07
CA LEU A 44 -14.00 -4.32 -7.14
C LEU A 44 -14.34 -4.75 -8.57
N ASP A 45 -15.38 -5.56 -8.69
CA ASP A 45 -15.99 -5.92 -9.98
C ASP A 45 -14.95 -6.49 -10.96
N VAL A 46 -14.26 -7.54 -10.52
CA VAL A 46 -13.11 -8.12 -11.23
C VAL A 46 -13.62 -9.11 -12.27
N HIS A 47 -13.18 -8.90 -13.52
CA HIS A 47 -13.50 -9.71 -14.68
C HIS A 47 -12.24 -10.31 -15.31
N ASP A 48 -12.39 -11.36 -16.13
CA ASP A 48 -11.34 -11.83 -17.03
C ASP A 48 -11.21 -10.93 -18.28
N ASP A 49 -10.30 -11.28 -19.19
CA ASP A 49 -10.08 -10.57 -20.46
C ASP A 49 -11.22 -10.72 -21.47
N GLN A 50 -12.10 -11.71 -21.28
CA GLN A 50 -13.31 -11.93 -22.07
C GLN A 50 -14.52 -11.17 -21.50
N GLY A 51 -14.36 -10.50 -20.35
CA GLY A 51 -15.42 -9.78 -19.66
C GLY A 51 -16.33 -10.67 -18.82
N HIS A 52 -15.94 -11.90 -18.51
CA HIS A 52 -16.65 -12.74 -17.57
C HIS A 52 -16.35 -12.32 -16.14
N PHE A 53 -17.39 -12.25 -15.31
CA PHE A 53 -17.27 -11.92 -13.91
C PHE A 53 -16.51 -13.01 -13.13
N ILE A 54 -15.50 -12.61 -12.36
CA ILE A 54 -14.65 -13.51 -11.57
C ILE A 54 -14.92 -13.37 -10.07
N THR A 55 -14.92 -12.14 -9.54
CA THR A 55 -15.17 -11.89 -8.11
C THR A 55 -15.60 -10.46 -7.83
N ASP A 56 -16.45 -10.28 -6.81
CA ASP A 56 -16.91 -8.96 -6.36
C ASP A 56 -15.75 -8.06 -5.94
N HIS A 57 -14.71 -8.67 -5.36
CA HIS A 57 -13.54 -7.96 -4.88
C HIS A 57 -12.28 -8.84 -4.83
N ALA A 58 -11.12 -8.20 -5.02
CA ALA A 58 -9.81 -8.80 -4.85
C ALA A 58 -8.86 -7.79 -4.17
N TRP A 59 -8.20 -8.25 -3.11
CA TRP A 59 -7.06 -7.55 -2.54
C TRP A 59 -5.81 -8.11 -3.19
N VAL A 60 -4.92 -7.24 -3.67
CA VAL A 60 -3.63 -7.61 -4.23
C VAL A 60 -2.54 -6.73 -3.64
N HIS A 61 -1.29 -7.16 -3.69
CA HIS A 61 -0.17 -6.34 -3.23
C HIS A 61 0.01 -5.13 -4.16
N TYR A 62 0.30 -3.97 -3.58
CA TYR A 62 0.66 -2.76 -4.32
C TYR A 62 2.13 -2.86 -4.73
N THR A 63 2.37 -3.52 -5.86
CA THR A 63 3.71 -3.77 -6.40
C THR A 63 4.15 -2.68 -7.38
N GLU A 64 5.43 -2.69 -7.74
CA GLU A 64 6.06 -1.75 -8.68
C GLU A 64 5.31 -1.58 -10.01
N PRO A 65 4.78 -2.63 -10.68
CA PRO A 65 3.94 -2.45 -11.87
C PRO A 65 2.73 -1.53 -11.69
N PHE A 66 2.13 -1.49 -10.49
CA PHE A 66 1.04 -0.54 -10.20
C PHE A 66 1.56 0.87 -9.94
N VAL A 67 2.74 1.02 -9.30
CA VAL A 67 3.37 2.32 -9.04
C VAL A 67 3.65 3.06 -10.36
N GLN A 68 4.04 2.33 -11.40
CA GLN A 68 4.27 2.86 -12.75
C GLN A 68 3.02 3.47 -13.42
N LEU A 69 1.81 3.18 -12.91
CA LEU A 69 0.59 3.85 -13.37
C LEU A 69 0.39 5.24 -12.74
N ASN A 70 1.31 5.69 -11.89
CA ASN A 70 1.16 6.83 -11.00
C ASN A 70 -0.08 6.65 -10.08
N GLU A 71 -0.54 7.71 -9.43
CA GLU A 71 -1.73 7.65 -8.57
C GLU A 71 -2.94 7.04 -9.29
N LEU A 72 -3.48 5.95 -8.72
CA LEU A 72 -4.79 5.39 -9.06
C LEU A 72 -5.88 6.17 -8.33
N LYS A 73 -7.01 6.51 -8.97
CA LYS A 73 -8.18 7.12 -8.30
C LYS A 73 -9.36 6.17 -8.30
N ASP A 74 -10.25 6.32 -7.32
CA ASP A 74 -11.47 5.52 -7.23
C ASP A 74 -12.21 5.52 -8.57
N GLY A 75 -12.56 4.32 -9.06
CA GLY A 75 -13.17 4.12 -10.36
C GLY A 75 -12.20 3.87 -11.53
N ASP A 76 -10.87 4.03 -11.36
CA ASP A 76 -9.91 3.68 -12.41
C ASP A 76 -10.05 2.19 -12.79
N LEU A 77 -10.12 1.89 -14.09
CA LEU A 77 -10.14 0.52 -14.59
C LEU A 77 -8.71 0.09 -14.85
N VAL A 78 -8.27 -0.97 -14.17
CA VAL A 78 -6.90 -1.47 -14.26
C VAL A 78 -6.93 -2.90 -14.75
N GLY A 79 -6.22 -3.15 -15.86
CA GLY A 79 -5.93 -4.49 -16.34
C GLY A 79 -4.59 -4.97 -15.79
N PHE A 80 -4.49 -6.24 -15.42
CA PHE A 80 -3.26 -6.85 -14.92
C PHE A 80 -3.27 -8.37 -15.10
N SER A 81 -2.09 -8.96 -15.24
CA SER A 81 -1.89 -10.42 -15.26
C SER A 81 -1.52 -10.91 -13.86
N ALA A 82 -2.10 -12.02 -13.39
CA ALA A 82 -1.79 -12.59 -12.07
C ALA A 82 -1.86 -14.13 -12.10
N GLN A 83 -1.14 -14.78 -11.19
CA GLN A 83 -1.35 -16.20 -10.89
C GLN A 83 -2.40 -16.37 -9.79
N VAL A 84 -3.22 -17.42 -9.91
CA VAL A 84 -4.15 -17.81 -8.86
C VAL A 84 -3.46 -18.78 -7.91
N ARG A 85 -3.48 -18.50 -6.61
CA ARG A 85 -2.97 -19.41 -5.57
C ARG A 85 -4.08 -19.78 -4.61
N ALA A 86 -4.20 -21.08 -4.31
CA ALA A 86 -5.01 -21.55 -3.20
C ALA A 86 -4.25 -21.42 -1.88
N TYR A 87 -4.90 -20.89 -0.84
CA TYR A 87 -4.35 -20.81 0.51
C TYR A 87 -5.37 -21.28 1.55
N LYS A 88 -4.90 -21.59 2.76
CA LYS A 88 -5.76 -22.02 3.87
C LYS A 88 -6.01 -20.84 4.79
N LYS A 89 -7.28 -20.46 4.94
CA LYS A 89 -7.72 -19.40 5.85
C LYS A 89 -8.44 -19.98 7.05
N GLY A 90 -8.26 -19.39 8.22
CA GLY A 90 -8.88 -19.80 9.48
C GLY A 90 -7.92 -20.50 10.44
N ALA A 91 -8.39 -20.72 11.67
CA ALA A 91 -7.58 -21.28 12.75
C ALA A 91 -7.99 -22.72 13.09
N GLY A 92 -6.99 -23.54 13.45
CA GLY A 92 -7.19 -24.92 13.91
C GLY A 92 -7.95 -25.79 12.89
N ILE A 93 -8.99 -26.47 13.36
CA ILE A 93 -9.81 -27.39 12.56
C ILE A 93 -10.73 -26.68 11.55
N ASN A 94 -10.91 -25.37 11.65
CA ASN A 94 -11.84 -24.60 10.80
C ASN A 94 -11.14 -23.99 9.58
N LYS A 95 -10.01 -24.56 9.13
CA LYS A 95 -9.29 -24.09 7.95
C LYS A 95 -10.10 -24.37 6.68
N VAL A 96 -10.43 -23.31 5.95
CA VAL A 96 -11.09 -23.37 4.65
C VAL A 96 -10.10 -23.03 3.54
N THR A 97 -10.25 -23.63 2.37
CA THR A 97 -9.50 -23.19 1.17
C THR A 97 -10.11 -21.89 0.65
N ASP A 98 -9.28 -20.89 0.41
CA ASP A 98 -9.62 -19.65 -0.27
C ASP A 98 -8.57 -19.41 -1.37
N TYR A 99 -8.79 -18.40 -2.20
CA TYR A 99 -7.97 -18.10 -3.38
C TYR A 99 -7.55 -16.64 -3.38
N GLU A 100 -6.33 -16.40 -3.84
CA GLU A 100 -5.72 -15.08 -3.94
C GLU A 100 -5.01 -14.92 -5.29
N LEU A 101 -4.74 -13.66 -5.65
CA LEU A 101 -4.02 -13.28 -6.84
C LEU A 101 -2.60 -12.87 -6.44
N ILE A 102 -1.60 -13.55 -6.97
CA ILE A 102 -0.18 -13.31 -6.71
C ILE A 102 0.58 -13.07 -8.01
N GLU A 103 1.87 -12.70 -7.90
CA GLU A 103 2.77 -12.56 -9.04
C GLU A 103 2.24 -11.59 -10.11
N ILE A 104 1.80 -10.40 -9.69
CA ILE A 104 1.16 -9.40 -10.57
C ILE A 104 2.13 -8.84 -11.61
N GLN A 105 1.70 -8.79 -12.87
CA GLN A 105 2.46 -8.31 -14.03
C GLN A 105 1.53 -7.60 -15.05
N ASP A 106 2.10 -7.04 -16.11
CA ASP A 106 1.38 -6.46 -17.27
C ASP A 106 0.29 -5.44 -16.88
N VAL A 107 0.59 -4.62 -15.88
CA VAL A 107 -0.35 -3.66 -15.31
C VAL A 107 -0.56 -2.48 -16.26
N VAL A 108 -1.83 -2.21 -16.62
CA VAL A 108 -2.20 -1.11 -17.52
C VAL A 108 -3.49 -0.44 -17.06
N ARG A 109 -3.57 0.89 -17.16
CA ARG A 109 -4.84 1.62 -17.02
C ARG A 109 -5.66 1.46 -18.31
N LYS A 110 -6.92 1.03 -18.19
CA LYS A 110 -7.83 0.73 -19.32
C LYS A 110 -8.78 1.86 -19.66
N ASN A 111 -9.07 2.74 -18.71
CA ASN A 111 -9.86 3.95 -18.94
C ASN A 111 -8.96 5.15 -19.29
N ASN A 112 -9.48 6.07 -20.11
CA ASN A 112 -8.82 7.33 -20.39
C ASN A 112 -8.79 8.19 -19.13
N VAL A 113 -7.62 8.78 -18.85
CA VAL A 113 -7.46 9.79 -17.80
C VAL A 113 -7.10 11.11 -18.47
N ASP A 114 -7.93 12.12 -18.26
CA ASP A 114 -7.76 13.44 -18.90
C ASP A 114 -6.62 14.25 -18.27
N ALA A 115 -6.14 13.85 -17.09
CA ALA A 115 -5.10 14.56 -16.34
C ALA A 115 -3.94 13.63 -15.99
N GLN A 116 -2.72 14.17 -16.08
CA GLN A 116 -1.53 13.54 -15.54
C GLN A 116 -1.71 13.30 -14.04
N ARG A 117 -1.37 12.09 -13.59
CA ARG A 117 -1.45 11.67 -12.19
C ARG A 117 -0.10 11.93 -11.50
N ALA A 118 -0.14 12.30 -10.23
CA ALA A 118 1.08 12.42 -9.43
C ALA A 118 1.75 11.06 -9.27
N GLY A 119 3.09 11.03 -9.28
CA GLY A 119 3.83 9.83 -8.92
C GLY A 119 3.53 9.39 -7.48
N VAL A 120 3.84 8.13 -7.19
CA VAL A 120 3.78 7.58 -5.83
C VAL A 120 5.13 6.92 -5.50
N PRO A 121 5.47 6.72 -4.22
CA PRO A 121 6.72 6.05 -3.85
C PRO A 121 6.79 4.62 -4.39
N SER A 122 7.97 4.18 -4.83
CA SER A 122 8.24 2.79 -5.23
C SER A 122 8.79 1.94 -4.08
N GLU A 123 9.44 2.56 -3.10
CA GLU A 123 9.99 1.88 -1.92
C GLU A 123 8.87 1.53 -0.93
N ASN A 124 8.99 0.37 -0.25
CA ASN A 124 7.93 -0.17 0.61
C ASN A 124 7.51 0.80 1.72
N LYS A 125 8.46 1.29 2.54
CA LYS A 125 8.16 2.17 3.68
C LYS A 125 7.39 3.43 3.28
N PRO A 126 7.88 4.27 2.35
CA PRO A 126 7.13 5.47 1.95
C PRO A 126 5.82 5.11 1.21
N LEU A 127 5.74 3.98 0.51
CA LEU A 127 4.49 3.54 -0.13
C LEU A 127 3.41 3.14 0.89
N VAL A 128 3.78 2.49 2.00
CA VAL A 128 2.86 2.24 3.11
C VAL A 128 2.46 3.55 3.79
N GLY A 129 3.39 4.49 3.99
CA GLY A 129 3.06 5.83 4.48
C GLY A 129 2.04 6.55 3.59
N TYR A 130 2.24 6.52 2.27
CA TYR A 130 1.28 7.02 1.29
C TYR A 130 -0.12 6.39 1.44
N VAL A 131 -0.18 5.07 1.62
CA VAL A 131 -1.44 4.33 1.87
C VAL A 131 -2.12 4.79 3.16
N MET A 132 -1.34 5.00 4.23
CA MET A 132 -1.84 5.47 5.52
C MET A 132 -2.39 6.88 5.43
N GLU A 133 -1.63 7.81 4.85
CA GLU A 133 -2.09 9.20 4.66
C GLU A 133 -3.35 9.27 3.80
N ARG A 134 -3.37 8.55 2.68
CA ARG A 134 -4.52 8.57 1.78
C ARG A 134 -5.81 8.05 2.42
N ASN A 135 -5.69 7.19 3.43
CA ASN A 135 -6.81 6.62 4.16
C ASN A 135 -6.92 7.13 5.61
N ARG A 136 -6.17 8.17 6.00
CA ARG A 136 -6.00 8.61 7.39
C ARG A 136 -7.33 8.73 8.13
N ALA A 137 -8.26 9.52 7.61
CA ALA A 137 -9.57 9.73 8.22
C ALA A 137 -10.38 8.43 8.37
N PHE A 138 -10.24 7.48 7.43
CA PHE A 138 -10.87 6.17 7.53
C PHE A 138 -10.21 5.30 8.60
N TYR A 139 -8.87 5.33 8.71
CA TYR A 139 -8.12 4.56 9.70
C TYR A 139 -8.32 5.07 11.12
N GLU A 140 -8.29 6.39 11.33
CA GLU A 140 -8.57 7.01 12.63
C GLU A 140 -9.97 6.63 13.12
N LYS A 141 -10.99 6.76 12.25
CA LYS A 141 -12.36 6.35 12.56
C LYS A 141 -12.50 4.86 12.86
N ALA A 142 -11.73 4.02 12.16
CA ALA A 142 -11.72 2.57 12.34
C ALA A 142 -10.80 2.11 13.48
N GLN A 143 -10.14 3.03 14.19
CA GLN A 143 -9.10 2.75 15.20
C GLN A 143 -8.01 1.81 14.67
N ARG A 144 -7.64 2.02 13.42
CA ARG A 144 -6.58 1.29 12.74
C ARG A 144 -5.28 2.06 12.89
N ASN A 145 -4.19 1.34 13.19
CA ASN A 145 -2.89 1.96 13.47
C ASN A 145 -2.39 2.79 12.28
N ILE A 146 -1.94 4.02 12.55
CA ILE A 146 -1.16 4.82 11.62
C ILE A 146 0.22 4.88 12.23
N ASP A 147 1.15 4.18 11.59
CA ASP A 147 2.49 4.03 12.11
C ASP A 147 3.34 5.26 11.73
N GLU A 148 3.87 5.95 12.73
CA GLU A 148 4.60 7.20 12.55
C GLU A 148 5.85 7.02 11.69
N GLU A 149 6.53 5.88 11.77
CA GLU A 149 7.74 5.62 10.97
C GLU A 149 7.40 5.62 9.47
N TYR A 150 6.31 4.94 9.11
CA TYR A 150 5.86 4.87 7.72
C TYR A 150 5.31 6.21 7.23
N ALA A 151 4.54 6.92 8.07
CA ALA A 151 4.04 8.25 7.75
C ALA A 151 5.19 9.25 7.52
N GLN A 152 6.21 9.24 8.39
CA GLN A 152 7.42 10.06 8.23
C GLN A 152 8.22 9.68 6.98
N ALA A 153 8.35 8.40 6.66
CA ALA A 153 9.02 7.98 5.42
C ALA A 153 8.33 8.54 4.17
N TYR A 154 7.00 8.61 4.17
CA TYR A 154 6.27 9.24 3.07
C TYR A 154 6.43 10.76 3.05
N ASP A 155 6.44 11.42 4.21
CA ASP A 155 6.71 12.85 4.31
C ASP A 155 8.11 13.21 3.77
N GLN A 156 9.13 12.41 4.13
CA GLN A 156 10.49 12.51 3.58
C GLN A 156 10.52 12.36 2.07
N TRP A 157 9.72 11.44 1.52
CA TRP A 157 9.60 11.24 0.08
C TRP A 157 8.94 12.45 -0.61
N LEU A 158 7.96 13.09 0.03
CA LEU A 158 7.32 14.31 -0.48
C LEU A 158 8.21 15.54 -0.40
N HIS A 159 9.02 15.63 0.66
CA HIS A 159 9.79 16.81 1.04
C HIS A 159 11.28 16.49 1.26
N PRO A 160 12.00 15.94 0.26
CA PRO A 160 13.37 15.46 0.45
C PRO A 160 14.34 16.56 0.90
N ASP A 161 14.11 17.80 0.47
CA ASP A 161 14.93 18.96 0.82
C ASP A 161 14.91 19.26 2.33
N ASP A 162 13.77 19.06 3.00
CA ASP A 162 13.58 19.31 4.43
C ASP A 162 14.38 18.33 5.30
N TYR A 163 14.75 17.17 4.75
CA TYR A 163 15.48 16.10 5.45
C TYR A 163 16.94 15.97 5.02
N SER A 164 17.32 16.54 3.88
CA SER A 164 18.69 16.52 3.35
C SER A 164 19.71 17.30 4.21
N ASN A 165 19.25 18.27 5.01
CA ASN A 165 20.11 19.08 5.89
C ASN A 165 20.29 18.49 7.30
N ALA A 166 19.60 17.39 7.63
CA ALA A 166 19.69 16.75 8.95
C ALA A 166 20.85 15.74 9.06
N THR A 167 21.41 15.29 7.95
CA THR A 167 22.46 14.25 7.89
C THR A 167 23.89 14.78 7.73
N SER A 168 24.10 16.10 7.74
CA SER A 168 25.45 16.69 7.67
C SER A 168 26.15 16.88 9.02
N TYR A 169 25.60 16.37 10.13
CA TYR A 169 26.36 16.28 11.38
C TYR A 169 27.22 15.02 11.36
N SER A 170 28.46 15.23 10.95
CA SER A 170 29.56 14.26 11.01
C SER A 170 29.75 13.72 12.43
N ASP A 171 29.90 12.39 12.48
CA ASP A 171 30.52 11.60 13.53
C ASP A 171 31.92 12.16 13.87
N ASP A 172 31.95 13.14 14.76
CA ASP A 172 33.10 13.47 15.59
C ASP A 172 32.54 13.61 17.01
N GLY A 173 32.81 12.60 17.82
CA GLY A 173 32.29 12.47 19.18
C GLY A 173 32.63 13.67 20.06
N ASP A 174 31.62 14.17 20.75
CA ASP A 174 31.67 14.53 22.17
C ASP A 174 30.23 14.84 22.65
N ASP A 175 29.93 14.41 23.88
CA ASP A 175 28.65 14.58 24.57
C ASP A 175 28.15 16.04 24.57
N ASP A 176 27.11 16.35 23.78
CA ASP A 176 26.21 17.47 24.10
C ASP A 176 24.78 17.25 23.53
N GLN A 177 23.79 17.12 24.42
CA GLN A 177 22.38 17.00 24.07
C GLN A 177 21.73 18.36 23.78
N SER A 178 22.29 19.13 22.84
CA SER A 178 21.69 20.38 22.38
C SER A 178 21.81 20.53 20.87
N GLY A 179 21.09 19.71 20.11
CA GLY A 179 21.18 19.70 18.65
C GLY A 179 19.86 19.63 17.89
N LEU A 180 18.71 19.62 18.57
CA LEU A 180 17.43 19.74 17.89
C LEU A 180 17.05 21.22 17.82
N ASP A 181 16.83 21.71 16.60
CA ASP A 181 16.26 23.03 16.34
C ASP A 181 14.97 23.19 17.19
N PRO A 182 14.93 24.17 18.10
CA PRO A 182 13.75 24.43 18.93
C PRO A 182 12.48 24.63 18.10
N GLU A 183 12.60 25.11 16.86
CA GLU A 183 11.48 25.31 15.94
C GLU A 183 10.94 23.98 15.38
N LEU A 184 11.82 23.00 15.12
CA LEU A 184 11.45 21.65 14.71
C LEU A 184 10.78 20.89 15.86
N LEU A 185 11.30 21.00 17.08
CA LEU A 185 10.70 20.45 18.29
C LEU A 185 9.32 21.07 18.58
N ALA A 186 9.16 22.37 18.31
CA ALA A 186 7.88 23.05 18.45
C ALA A 186 6.86 22.58 17.40
N LYS A 187 7.27 22.39 16.14
CA LYS A 187 6.41 21.86 15.07
C LYS A 187 5.96 20.43 15.35
N LEU A 188 6.87 19.56 15.81
CA LEU A 188 6.55 18.17 16.15
C LEU A 188 5.58 18.08 17.34
N LYS A 189 5.73 18.94 18.36
CA LYS A 189 4.78 19.02 19.47
C LYS A 189 3.41 19.56 19.04
N GLN A 190 3.40 20.58 18.19
CA GLN A 190 2.15 21.17 17.71
C GLN A 190 1.36 20.20 16.82
N PHE A 191 2.05 19.39 16.02
CA PHE A 191 1.43 18.33 15.22
C PHE A 191 0.85 17.19 16.07
N SER A 192 1.46 16.89 17.22
CA SER A 192 0.97 15.90 18.19
C SER A 192 -0.25 16.41 18.98
N ASP A 193 -0.23 17.68 19.40
CA ASP A 193 -1.29 18.29 20.22
C ASP A 193 -2.56 18.64 19.41
N ASP A 194 -2.42 18.97 18.11
CA ASP A 194 -3.56 19.28 17.24
C ASP A 194 -4.30 18.03 16.72
N ASN A 195 -3.68 16.84 16.80
CA ASN A 195 -4.29 15.55 16.44
C ASN A 195 -4.92 14.80 17.63
N LEU A 196 -4.94 15.43 18.82
CA LEU A 196 -5.53 14.88 20.06
C LEU A 196 -6.77 15.65 20.55
N LYS A 197 -7.42 16.46 19.72
CA LYS A 197 -8.67 17.18 20.04
C LYS A 197 -9.87 16.71 19.23
#